data_AF-A0ABC8KPN2-F1
#
_entry.id   AF-A0ABC8KPN2-F1
#
_cell.length_a   1.000
_cell.length_b   1.000
_cell.length_c   1.000
_cell.angle_alpha   90.00
_cell.angle_beta   90.00
_cell.angle_gamma   90.00
#
_symmetry.space_group_name_H-M   'P 1'
#
loop_
_entity.id
_entity.type
_entity.pdbx_description
1 polymer ?
#
loop_
_entity_poly.entity_id
_entity_poly.type
_entity_poly.pdbx_seq_one_letter_code
_entity_poly.pdbx_strand_id
1 'polypeptide(L)'
;MTAERGGEPVDWLDLMRRMHTNKTTGEVQDPVARDLLETLSKLKEDKEAQLQSQMCTAEGSTSSNILSREEIKQMVLENVPVKNGRRYGLGRLSEGISATQPSCSPPHLIQEMEQLKTDLVEERTMRQQLKTDLLKEQTYRQALEHQLQNITDFMSRVYTDQFSASKPDSQPNQ
;
A
#
# COMPACT_ATOMS: atom_id res chain seq x y z
N MET A 1 15.25 9.56 -11.24
CA MET A 1 15.37 10.87 -10.57
C MET A 1 13.98 11.35 -10.21
N THR A 2 13.63 11.29 -8.93
CA THR A 2 12.30 11.64 -8.36
C THR A 2 12.52 12.24 -6.96
N ALA A 3 13.41 13.21 -6.85
CA ALA A 3 13.75 13.84 -5.56
C ALA A 3 13.00 15.15 -5.29
N GLU A 4 12.35 15.76 -6.30
CA GLU A 4 11.83 17.13 -6.15
C GLU A 4 10.34 17.26 -5.77
N ARG A 5 9.59 16.16 -5.62
CA ARG A 5 8.14 16.22 -5.37
C ARG A 5 7.66 15.40 -4.16
N GLY A 6 8.48 15.25 -3.12
CA GLY A 6 8.04 14.76 -1.81
C GLY A 6 7.30 13.41 -1.77
N GLY A 7 7.42 12.57 -2.81
CA GLY A 7 6.67 11.31 -2.92
C GLY A 7 5.21 11.45 -3.34
N GLU A 8 4.74 12.65 -3.72
CA GLU A 8 3.36 12.85 -4.19
C GLU A 8 3.22 12.35 -5.64
N PRO A 9 2.23 11.47 -5.95
CA PRO A 9 2.06 10.92 -7.28
C PRO A 9 1.73 12.04 -8.27
N VAL A 10 2.48 12.10 -9.37
CA VAL A 10 2.34 13.14 -10.39
C VAL A 10 0.98 13.01 -11.07
N ASP A 11 0.14 14.05 -10.98
CA ASP A 11 -1.09 14.14 -11.77
C ASP A 11 -0.72 14.15 -13.26
N TRP A 12 -1.15 13.12 -13.99
CA TRP A 12 -0.87 12.93 -15.40
C TRP A 12 -1.48 14.03 -16.28
N LEU A 13 -2.61 14.63 -15.87
CA LEU A 13 -3.21 15.76 -16.60
C LEU A 13 -2.33 17.00 -16.47
N ASP A 14 -1.82 17.28 -15.28
CA ASP A 14 -0.89 18.39 -15.06
C ASP A 14 0.44 18.16 -15.78
N LEU A 15 0.90 16.91 -15.85
CA LEU A 15 2.10 16.56 -16.60
C LEU A 15 1.90 16.79 -18.10
N MET A 16 0.78 16.32 -18.68
CA MET A 16 0.44 16.56 -20.08
C MET A 16 0.27 18.05 -20.36
N ARG A 17 -0.43 18.78 -19.48
CA ARG A 17 -0.56 20.24 -19.58
C ARG A 17 0.79 20.91 -19.63
N ARG A 18 1.69 20.62 -18.69
CA ARG A 18 3.05 21.22 -18.65
C ARG A 18 3.89 20.87 -19.86
N MET A 19 3.75 19.66 -20.38
CA MET A 19 4.50 19.19 -21.55
C MET A 19 4.08 19.90 -22.84
N HIS A 20 2.78 20.17 -23.01
CA HIS A 20 2.24 20.83 -24.20
C HIS A 20 2.08 22.35 -24.05
N THR A 21 2.31 22.91 -22.85
CA THR A 21 2.30 24.36 -22.61
C THR A 21 3.62 24.98 -23.07
N ASN A 22 3.52 25.98 -23.94
CA ASN A 22 4.67 26.77 -24.35
C ASN A 22 5.14 27.66 -23.18
N LYS A 23 6.44 27.59 -22.85
CA LYS A 23 7.03 28.32 -21.72
C LYS A 23 7.00 29.85 -21.88
N THR A 24 6.92 30.37 -23.11
CA THR A 24 6.90 31.82 -23.37
C THR A 24 5.48 32.39 -23.40
N THR A 25 4.51 31.63 -23.90
CA THR A 25 3.11 32.09 -24.00
C THR A 25 2.20 31.58 -22.87
N GLY A 26 2.63 30.57 -22.10
CA GLY A 26 1.84 30.00 -21.01
C GLY A 26 0.61 29.20 -21.46
N GLU A 27 0.45 28.98 -22.77
CA GLU A 27 -0.69 28.27 -23.36
C GLU A 27 -0.29 26.97 -24.04
N VAL A 28 -1.24 26.02 -24.07
CA VAL A 28 -1.15 24.80 -24.86
C VAL A 28 -1.40 25.14 -26.33
N GLN A 29 -0.34 25.11 -27.14
CA GLN A 29 -0.42 25.44 -28.58
C GLN A 29 -0.87 24.28 -29.45
N ASP A 30 -0.69 23.03 -29.00
CA ASP A 30 -1.14 21.85 -29.74
C ASP A 30 -2.66 21.74 -29.64
N PRO A 31 -3.41 21.92 -30.74
CA PRO A 31 -4.88 21.86 -30.71
C PRO A 31 -5.39 20.48 -30.28
N VAL A 32 -4.66 19.40 -30.60
CA VAL A 32 -5.04 18.04 -30.20
C VAL A 32 -4.85 17.85 -28.70
N ALA A 33 -3.76 18.37 -28.14
CA ALA A 33 -3.53 18.32 -26.69
C ALA A 33 -4.53 19.19 -25.92
N ARG A 34 -4.97 20.31 -26.51
CA ARG A 34 -5.99 21.19 -25.93
C ARG A 34 -7.34 20.48 -25.82
N ASP A 35 -7.81 19.90 -26.92
CA ASP A 35 -9.07 19.13 -26.95
C ASP A 35 -9.01 17.90 -26.03
N LEU A 36 -7.85 17.23 -25.98
CA LEU A 36 -7.64 16.07 -25.12
C LEU A 36 -7.63 16.45 -23.63
N LEU A 37 -7.01 17.57 -23.27
CA LEU A 37 -7.04 18.07 -21.89
C LEU A 37 -8.44 18.53 -21.49
N GLU A 38 -9.20 19.16 -22.38
CA GLU A 38 -10.57 19.59 -22.13
C GLU A 38 -11.51 18.39 -21.95
N THR A 39 -11.45 17.42 -22.85
CA THR A 39 -12.25 16.19 -22.77
C THR A 39 -11.92 15.38 -21.52
N LEU A 40 -10.64 15.22 -21.19
CA LEU A 40 -10.24 14.49 -19.97
C LEU A 40 -10.56 15.25 -18.69
N SER A 41 -10.47 16.58 -18.69
CA SER A 41 -10.87 17.40 -17.53
C SER A 41 -12.37 17.27 -17.28
N LYS A 42 -13.18 17.35 -18.35
CA LYS A 42 -14.63 17.18 -18.27
C LYS A 42 -15.02 15.76 -17.84
N LEU A 43 -14.34 14.75 -18.38
CA LEU A 43 -14.56 13.35 -18.00
C LEU A 43 -14.19 13.08 -16.53
N LYS A 44 -13.12 13.71 -16.04
CA LYS A 44 -12.74 13.66 -14.62
C LYS A 44 -13.84 14.26 -13.75
N GLU A 45 -14.33 15.45 -14.10
CA GLU A 45 -15.41 16.13 -13.38
C GLU A 45 -16.72 15.33 -13.40
N ASP A 46 -17.13 14.81 -14.56
CA ASP A 46 -18.34 13.98 -14.69
C ASP A 46 -18.25 12.68 -13.87
N LYS A 47 -17.07 12.06 -13.83
CA LYS A 47 -16.81 10.87 -13.01
C LYS A 47 -16.78 11.20 -11.53
N GLU A 48 -16.16 12.29 -11.13
CA GLU A 48 -16.17 12.77 -9.75
C GLU A 48 -17.61 13.08 -9.29
N ALA A 49 -18.41 13.73 -10.14
CA ALA A 49 -19.83 14.00 -9.87
C ALA A 49 -20.68 12.72 -9.81
N GLN A 50 -20.44 11.74 -10.68
CA GLN A 50 -21.11 10.44 -10.67
C GLN A 50 -20.81 9.66 -9.38
N LEU A 51 -19.57 9.74 -8.90
CA LEU A 51 -19.13 9.06 -7.68
C LEU A 51 -19.63 9.80 -6.43
N GLN A 52 -19.66 11.14 -6.46
CA GLN A 52 -20.24 11.97 -5.41
C GLN A 52 -21.76 11.74 -5.30
N SER A 53 -22.46 11.59 -6.43
CA SER A 53 -23.88 11.22 -6.47
C SER A 53 -24.15 9.82 -5.92
N GLN A 54 -23.24 8.86 -6.10
CA GLN A 54 -23.36 7.52 -5.50
C GLN A 54 -23.10 7.55 -3.98
N MET A 55 -22.13 8.36 -3.53
CA MET A 55 -21.80 8.54 -2.11
C MET A 55 -22.87 9.30 -1.32
N CYS A 56 -23.72 10.12 -1.96
CA CYS A 56 -24.87 10.75 -1.31
C CYS A 56 -25.99 9.76 -0.90
N THR A 57 -25.88 8.47 -1.23
CA THR A 57 -26.82 7.42 -0.77
C THR A 57 -26.26 6.48 0.30
N ALA A 58 -24.99 6.61 0.65
CA ALA A 58 -24.37 5.81 1.69
C ALA A 58 -23.44 6.70 2.52
N GLU A 59 -23.98 7.13 3.67
CA GLU A 59 -23.29 7.54 4.90
C GLU A 59 -21.75 7.59 4.81
N GLY A 60 -21.25 8.82 4.74
CA GLY A 60 -20.00 9.24 5.39
C GLY A 60 -18.76 8.38 5.16
N SER A 61 -18.06 8.60 4.05
CA SER A 61 -16.61 8.42 4.03
C SER A 61 -15.98 9.35 2.99
N THR A 62 -15.64 10.55 3.46
CA THR A 62 -14.66 11.42 2.82
C THR A 62 -13.31 10.72 2.70
N SER A 63 -12.70 10.82 1.52
CA SER A 63 -11.27 10.64 1.23
C SER A 63 -10.74 9.21 1.05
N SER A 64 -10.90 8.63 -0.14
CA SER A 64 -9.78 8.06 -0.93
C SER A 64 -10.25 7.73 -2.35
N ASN A 65 -9.38 7.93 -3.33
CA ASN A 65 -9.55 7.77 -4.77
C ASN A 65 -10.57 6.68 -5.18
N ILE A 66 -11.73 7.10 -5.70
CA ILE A 66 -12.92 6.24 -5.85
C ILE A 66 -12.85 5.29 -7.07
N LEU A 67 -11.92 5.54 -8.02
CA LEU A 67 -11.67 4.64 -9.14
C LEU A 67 -10.41 3.82 -8.89
N SER A 68 -10.50 2.52 -9.14
CA SER A 68 -9.32 1.65 -9.12
C SER A 68 -8.37 2.01 -10.26
N ARG A 69 -7.08 1.74 -10.04
CA ARG A 69 -6.02 2.03 -11.01
C ARG A 69 -6.26 1.34 -12.35
N GLU A 70 -6.82 0.13 -12.31
CA GLU A 70 -7.16 -0.66 -13.47
C GLU A 70 -8.32 -0.05 -14.27
N GLU A 71 -9.33 0.53 -13.62
CA GLU A 71 -10.45 1.22 -14.29
C GLU A 71 -9.98 2.49 -15.01
N ILE A 72 -9.10 3.26 -14.37
CA ILE A 72 -8.51 4.46 -14.99
C ILE A 72 -7.69 4.06 -16.22
N LYS A 73 -6.87 3.00 -16.11
CA LYS A 73 -6.08 2.48 -17.22
C LYS A 73 -6.96 2.06 -18.40
N GLN A 74 -8.06 1.36 -18.12
CA GLN A 74 -8.98 0.91 -19.16
C GLN A 74 -9.67 2.07 -19.87
N MET A 75 -10.15 3.07 -19.11
CA MET A 75 -10.74 4.28 -19.67
C MET A 75 -9.77 5.01 -20.61
N VAL A 76 -8.51 5.15 -20.22
CA VAL A 76 -7.49 5.80 -21.06
C VAL A 76 -7.25 5.01 -22.34
N LEU A 77 -7.15 3.68 -22.25
CA LEU A 77 -6.94 2.83 -23.43
C LEU A 77 -8.08 2.97 -24.43
N GLU A 78 -9.33 2.97 -23.96
CA GLU A 78 -10.53 3.01 -24.82
C GLU A 78 -10.73 4.37 -25.50
N ASN A 79 -10.38 5.47 -24.83
CA ASN A 79 -10.65 6.82 -25.32
C ASN A 79 -9.51 7.44 -26.14
N VAL A 80 -8.31 6.87 -26.11
CA VAL A 80 -7.19 7.41 -26.89
C VAL A 80 -7.35 7.10 -28.38
N PRO A 81 -7.32 8.12 -29.26
CA PRO A 81 -7.44 7.92 -30.70
C PRO A 81 -6.36 6.99 -31.24
N VAL A 82 -6.78 5.98 -32.01
CA VAL A 82 -5.90 5.04 -32.71
C VAL A 82 -5.81 5.43 -34.17
N LYS A 83 -4.62 5.83 -34.64
CA LYS A 83 -4.36 6.08 -36.06
C LYS A 83 -3.25 5.15 -36.55
N ASN A 84 -3.53 4.33 -37.56
CA ASN A 84 -2.60 3.32 -38.10
C ASN A 84 -2.05 2.34 -37.03
N GLY A 85 -2.88 1.94 -36.07
CA GLY A 85 -2.50 1.07 -34.95
C GLY A 85 -1.60 1.72 -33.91
N ARG A 86 -1.36 3.03 -34.00
CA ARG A 86 -0.66 3.81 -32.97
C ARG A 86 -1.69 4.62 -32.18
N ARG A 87 -1.74 4.39 -30.88
CA ARG A 87 -2.48 5.22 -29.92
C ARG A 87 -1.70 6.50 -29.71
N TYR A 88 -2.39 7.63 -29.84
CA TYR A 88 -1.80 8.95 -29.64
C TYR A 88 -1.14 9.04 -28.26
N GLY A 89 0.12 9.47 -28.19
CA GLY A 89 0.90 9.55 -26.93
C GLY A 89 1.38 8.21 -26.33
N LEU A 90 0.75 7.07 -26.64
CA LEU A 90 1.14 5.74 -26.14
C LEU A 90 1.90 4.88 -27.16
N GLY A 91 1.92 5.26 -28.44
CA GLY A 91 2.57 4.49 -29.49
C GLY A 91 1.77 3.25 -29.90
N ARG A 92 2.44 2.23 -30.44
CA ARG A 92 1.79 1.01 -30.91
C ARG A 92 1.53 0.08 -29.73
N LEU A 93 0.29 0.03 -29.24
CA LEU A 93 -0.11 -1.05 -28.34
C LEU A 93 -0.49 -2.25 -29.21
N SER A 94 0.15 -3.38 -28.98
CA SER A 94 -0.29 -4.62 -29.59
C SER A 94 -1.59 -5.02 -28.88
N GLU A 95 -2.73 -4.82 -29.51
CA GLU A 95 -4.05 -5.20 -28.99
C GLU A 95 -4.19 -6.73 -28.73
N GLY A 96 -3.16 -7.51 -29.10
CA GLY A 96 -3.09 -8.95 -28.97
C GLY A 96 -1.91 -9.44 -28.14
N ILE A 97 -1.49 -8.72 -27.10
CA ILE A 97 -0.68 -9.36 -26.05
C ILE A 97 -1.63 -10.23 -25.22
N SER A 98 -1.99 -11.41 -25.77
CA SER A 98 -1.95 -12.60 -24.94
C SER A 98 -0.64 -12.52 -24.15
N ALA A 99 -0.71 -12.66 -22.83
CA ALA A 99 0.34 -12.38 -21.84
C ALA A 99 1.60 -13.28 -21.97
N THR A 100 2.09 -13.46 -23.19
CA THR A 100 3.18 -14.32 -23.63
C THR A 100 4.07 -13.62 -24.68
N GLN A 101 4.03 -12.29 -24.81
CA GLN A 101 5.18 -11.60 -25.38
C GLN A 101 6.33 -11.74 -24.37
N PRO A 102 7.41 -12.49 -24.67
CA PRO A 102 8.55 -12.52 -23.78
C PRO A 102 9.06 -11.09 -23.68
N SER A 103 9.08 -10.54 -22.47
CA SER A 103 9.88 -9.34 -22.21
C SER A 103 11.24 -9.59 -22.85
N CYS A 104 11.77 -8.64 -23.61
CA CYS A 104 13.13 -8.70 -24.16
C CYS A 104 14.16 -8.50 -23.03
N SER A 105 13.98 -9.24 -21.94
CA SER A 105 14.83 -9.32 -20.77
C SER A 105 15.73 -10.54 -20.98
N PRO A 106 17.06 -10.40 -20.82
CA PRO A 106 17.97 -11.51 -20.85
C PRO A 106 17.49 -12.71 -19.99
N PRO A 107 17.66 -13.96 -20.43
CA PRO A 107 17.17 -15.15 -19.70
C PRO A 107 17.59 -15.23 -18.22
N HIS A 108 18.78 -14.73 -17.89
CA HIS A 108 19.28 -14.71 -16.51
C HIS A 108 18.45 -13.80 -15.58
N LEU A 109 17.94 -12.67 -16.08
CA LEU A 109 17.11 -11.77 -15.27
C LEU A 109 15.73 -12.35 -15.01
N ILE A 110 15.20 -13.14 -15.94
CA ILE A 110 13.91 -13.83 -15.77
C ILE A 110 14.05 -14.88 -14.66
N GLN A 111 15.13 -15.66 -14.70
CA GLN A 111 15.44 -16.67 -13.67
C GLN A 111 15.66 -16.03 -12.29
N GLU A 112 16.39 -14.93 -12.20
CA GLU A 112 16.60 -14.20 -10.94
C GLU A 112 15.28 -13.66 -10.37
N MET A 113 14.41 -13.13 -11.23
CA MET A 113 13.07 -12.68 -10.81
C MET A 113 12.19 -13.82 -10.29
N GLU A 114 12.28 -15.02 -10.86
CA GLU A 114 11.56 -16.20 -10.37
C GLU A 114 12.11 -16.71 -9.03
N GLN A 115 13.43 -16.70 -8.88
CA GLN A 115 14.09 -17.03 -7.61
C GLN A 115 13.67 -16.04 -6.51
N LEU A 116 13.78 -14.74 -6.76
CA LEU A 116 13.37 -13.70 -5.81
C LEU A 116 11.89 -13.80 -5.41
N LYS A 117 11.01 -14.19 -6.33
CA LYS A 117 9.60 -14.43 -6.01
C LYS A 117 9.43 -15.62 -5.07
N THR A 118 10.17 -16.69 -5.31
CA THR A 118 10.13 -17.91 -4.50
C THR A 118 10.65 -17.63 -3.10
N ASP A 119 11.82 -16.99 -3.01
CA ASP A 119 12.45 -16.60 -1.74
C ASP A 119 11.53 -15.67 -0.93
N LEU A 120 10.85 -14.71 -1.57
CA LEU A 120 9.91 -13.82 -0.90
C LEU A 120 8.73 -14.59 -0.29
N VAL A 121 8.23 -15.61 -0.97
CA VAL A 121 7.14 -16.45 -0.46
C VAL A 121 7.62 -17.29 0.71
N GLU A 122 8.79 -17.92 0.60
CA GLU A 122 9.38 -18.72 1.67
C GLU A 122 9.72 -17.90 2.91
N GLU A 123 10.28 -16.71 2.74
CA GLU A 123 10.57 -15.79 3.84
C GLU A 123 9.28 -15.37 4.56
N ARG A 124 8.22 -15.10 3.79
CA ARG A 124 6.92 -14.75 4.34
C ARG A 124 6.29 -15.89 5.13
N THR A 125 6.35 -17.12 4.63
CA THR A 125 5.82 -18.30 5.34
C THR A 125 6.61 -18.59 6.60
N MET A 126 7.94 -18.52 6.54
CA MET A 126 8.81 -18.69 7.70
C MET A 126 8.53 -17.63 8.77
N ARG A 127 8.42 -16.35 8.39
CA ARG A 127 8.08 -15.27 9.32
C ARG A 127 6.71 -15.48 9.96
N GLN A 128 5.74 -15.97 9.19
CA GLN A 128 4.41 -16.26 9.71
C GLN A 128 4.44 -17.41 10.72
N GLN A 129 5.19 -18.48 10.43
CA GLN A 129 5.34 -19.61 11.35
C GLN A 129 6.05 -19.19 12.64
N LEU A 130 7.16 -18.44 12.54
CA LEU A 130 7.87 -17.92 13.71
C LEU A 130 6.96 -17.06 14.59
N LYS A 131 6.11 -16.21 13.99
CA LYS A 131 5.13 -15.41 14.72
C LYS A 131 4.12 -16.30 15.46
N THR A 132 3.67 -17.40 14.85
CA THR A 132 2.75 -18.33 15.51
C THR A 132 3.40 -19.07 16.67
N ASP A 133 4.66 -19.50 16.53
CA ASP A 133 5.35 -20.22 17.59
C ASP A 133 5.73 -19.30 18.75
N LEU A 134 6.13 -18.05 18.46
CA LEU A 134 6.31 -17.02 19.48
C LEU A 134 5.03 -16.77 20.28
N LEU A 135 3.88 -16.72 19.60
CA LEU A 135 2.59 -16.54 20.27
C LEU A 135 2.27 -17.71 21.19
N LYS A 136 2.47 -18.96 20.74
CA LYS A 136 2.28 -20.15 21.58
C LYS A 136 3.17 -20.11 22.82
N GLU A 137 4.45 -19.80 22.63
CA GLU A 137 5.41 -19.69 23.73
C GLU A 137 5.00 -18.61 24.75
N GLN A 138 4.57 -17.45 24.27
CA GLN A 138 4.07 -16.37 25.13
C GLN A 138 2.82 -16.79 25.91
N THR A 139 1.86 -17.44 25.25
CA THR A 139 0.64 -17.92 25.93
C THR A 139 0.94 -18.99 26.98
N TYR A 140 1.87 -19.89 26.68
CA TYR A 140 2.31 -20.91 27.63
C TYR A 140 2.97 -20.29 28.87
N ARG A 141 3.85 -19.31 28.67
CA ARG A 141 4.50 -18.58 29.76
C ARG A 141 3.49 -17.85 30.64
N GLN A 142 2.52 -17.17 30.04
CA GLN A 142 1.46 -16.48 30.78
C GLN A 142 0.60 -17.45 31.61
N ALA A 143 0.26 -18.61 31.06
CA ALA A 143 -0.47 -19.63 31.81
C ALA A 143 0.32 -20.15 33.01
N LEU A 144 1.63 -20.33 32.86
CA LEU A 144 2.52 -20.75 33.95
C LEU A 144 2.64 -19.67 35.03
N GLU A 145 2.83 -18.40 34.63
CA GLU A 145 2.87 -17.26 35.55
C GLU A 145 1.56 -17.15 36.35
N HIS A 146 0.41 -17.34 35.69
CA HIS A 146 -0.88 -17.33 36.36
C HIS A 146 -1.02 -18.49 37.37
N GLN A 147 -0.50 -19.68 37.05
CA GLN A 147 -0.47 -20.80 37.99
C GLN A 147 0.39 -20.48 39.23
N LEU A 148 1.58 -19.92 39.02
CA LEU A 148 2.46 -19.51 40.11
C LEU A 148 1.84 -18.40 40.96
N GLN A 149 1.16 -17.44 40.34
CA GLN A 149 0.45 -16.39 41.07
C GLN A 149 -0.68 -16.98 41.92
N ASN A 150 -1.47 -17.91 41.38
CA ASN A 150 -2.51 -18.59 42.14
C ASN A 150 -1.95 -19.32 43.37
N ILE A 151 -0.81 -20.02 43.23
CA ILE A 151 -0.15 -20.71 44.34
C ILE A 151 0.36 -19.70 45.36
N THR A 152 1.01 -18.63 44.90
CA THR A 152 1.50 -17.54 45.75
C THR A 152 0.36 -16.94 46.58
N ASP A 153 -0.74 -16.59 45.93
CA ASP A 153 -1.92 -16.01 46.57
C ASP A 153 -2.55 -16.97 47.59
N PHE A 154 -2.61 -18.27 47.26
CA PHE A 154 -3.09 -19.29 48.19
C PHE A 154 -2.18 -19.39 49.42
N MET A 155 -0.87 -19.47 49.23
CA MET A 155 0.10 -19.55 50.32
C MET A 155 0.06 -18.31 51.21
N SER A 156 -0.06 -17.11 50.63
CA SER A 156 -0.20 -15.87 51.39
C SER A 156 -1.48 -15.82 52.23
N ARG A 157 -2.58 -16.44 51.78
CA ARG A 157 -3.85 -16.51 52.53
C ARG A 157 -3.81 -17.54 53.66
N VAL A 158 -3.16 -18.68 53.44
CA VAL A 158 -3.13 -19.80 54.40
C VAL A 158 -2.03 -19.63 55.45
N TYR A 159 -0.92 -18.98 55.10
CA TYR A 159 0.27 -18.82 55.95
C TYR A 159 0.62 -17.35 56.19
N THR A 160 -0.30 -16.58 56.75
CA THR A 160 -0.14 -15.14 57.02
C THR A 160 0.98 -14.82 58.02
N ASP A 161 1.26 -15.71 58.98
CA ASP A 161 2.19 -15.43 60.08
C ASP A 161 3.63 -15.98 59.88
N GLN A 162 3.84 -16.88 58.92
CA GLN A 162 5.12 -17.62 58.78
C GLN A 162 6.10 -16.95 57.80
N PHE A 163 5.64 -15.98 57.00
CA PHE A 163 6.45 -15.28 56.00
C PHE A 163 6.42 -13.76 56.14
N SER A 164 5.90 -13.23 57.24
CA SER A 164 6.09 -11.83 57.59
C SER A 164 7.55 -11.63 57.94
N ALA A 165 8.30 -10.99 57.04
CA ALA A 165 9.70 -10.65 57.22
C ALA A 165 9.91 -10.08 58.63
N SER A 166 10.63 -10.82 59.46
CA SER A 166 11.23 -10.31 60.69
C SER A 166 12.01 -9.06 60.29
N LYS A 167 11.49 -7.89 60.67
CA LYS A 167 12.23 -6.63 60.59
C LYS A 167 13.55 -6.88 61.32
N PRO A 168 14.72 -6.63 60.71
CA PRO A 168 15.96 -6.68 61.46
C PRO A 168 15.86 -5.63 62.58
N ASP A 169 15.89 -6.12 63.81
CA ASP A 169 16.00 -5.32 65.00
C ASP A 169 17.23 -4.40 64.91
N SER A 170 17.04 -3.19 65.44
CA SER A 170 18.04 -2.17 65.76
C SER A 170 19.40 -2.76 66.21
N GLN A 171 20.55 -2.19 65.88
CA GLN A 171 21.09 -0.98 66.52
C GLN A 171 22.30 -0.42 65.74
N PRO A 172 22.51 0.91 65.68
CA PRO A 172 23.81 1.50 65.41
C PRO A 172 24.64 1.46 66.70
N ASN A 173 25.78 0.76 66.67
CA ASN A 173 26.75 0.81 67.77
C ASN A 173 27.63 2.05 67.60
N GLN A 174 27.83 2.75 68.71
CA GLN A 174 28.59 4.00 68.87
C GLN A 174 30.07 3.86 68.50
#